data_AF-A0A9X2Y9B2-F1
#
_entry.id   AF-A0A9X2Y9B2-F1
#
_cell.length_a   1.000
_cell.length_b   1.000
_cell.length_c   1.000
_cell.angle_alpha   90.00
_cell.angle_beta   90.00
_cell.angle_gamma   90.00
#
_symmetry.space_group_name_H-M   'P 1'
#
loop_
_entity.id
_entity.type
_entity.pdbx_description
1 polymer ?
#
loop_
_entity_poly.entity_id
_entity_poly.type
_entity_poly.pdbx_seq_one_letter_code
_entity_poly.pdbx_strand_id
1 'polypeptide(L)'
;MSGATSLTPEEAQAKIAQVDEAMNSARLLGQSMQDRTVEMTSSSWQGDQASRFAQRMQAHNDDFTAIINRMTQVAETGKSNMTSLVNLEAE
;
A
#
# COMPACT_ATOMS: atom_id res chain seq x y z
N MET A 1 -1.77 34.19 0.27
CA MET A 1 -0.42 33.58 0.21
C MET A 1 -0.60 32.14 -0.23
N SER A 2 -0.54 31.91 -1.54
CA SER A 2 -0.58 30.56 -2.10
C SER A 2 0.81 29.96 -1.86
N GLY A 3 0.95 29.12 -0.84
CA GLY A 3 2.21 28.45 -0.58
C GLY A 3 2.54 27.57 -1.78
N ALA A 4 3.56 27.97 -2.55
CA ALA A 4 4.14 27.11 -3.56
C ALA A 4 4.67 25.87 -2.84
N THR A 5 3.99 24.75 -2.96
CA THR A 5 4.58 23.42 -2.76
C THR A 5 5.58 23.19 -3.88
N SER A 6 6.71 23.89 -3.84
CA SER A 6 7.76 23.81 -4.85
C SER A 6 8.68 22.62 -4.54
N LEU A 7 8.20 21.41 -4.80
CA LEU A 7 9.15 20.33 -5.06
C LEU A 7 9.69 20.58 -6.47
N THR A 8 11.01 20.60 -6.63
CA THR A 8 11.62 20.54 -7.95
C THR A 8 11.19 19.26 -8.68
N PRO A 9 11.27 19.20 -10.02
CA PRO A 9 10.96 17.98 -10.76
C PRO A 9 11.73 16.74 -10.26
N GLU A 10 12.99 16.93 -9.86
CA GLU A 10 13.83 15.87 -9.30
C GLU A 10 13.34 15.40 -7.92
N GLU A 11 12.99 16.33 -7.03
CA GLU A 11 12.42 16.00 -5.71
C GLU A 11 11.05 15.33 -5.82
N ALA A 12 10.23 15.76 -6.77
CA ALA A 12 8.96 15.12 -7.09
C ALA A 12 9.19 13.67 -7.54
N GLN A 13 10.09 13.44 -8.49
CA GLN A 13 10.43 12.08 -8.97
C GLN A 13 10.98 11.19 -7.84
N ALA A 14 11.84 11.73 -6.98
CA ALA A 14 12.35 11.01 -5.82
C ALA A 14 11.22 10.64 -4.84
N LYS A 15 10.27 11.54 -4.61
CA LYS A 15 9.10 11.28 -3.76
C LYS A 15 8.19 10.20 -4.35
N ILE A 16 7.99 10.22 -5.66
CA ILE A 16 7.24 9.20 -6.40
C ILE A 16 7.88 7.82 -6.19
N ALA A 17 9.19 7.70 -6.38
CA ALA A 17 9.91 6.45 -6.17
C ALA A 17 9.78 5.92 -4.73
N GLN A 18 9.89 6.80 -3.73
CA GLN A 18 9.69 6.44 -2.32
C GLN A 18 8.28 5.91 -2.05
N VAL A 19 7.26 6.52 -2.65
CA VAL A 19 5.87 6.07 -2.52
C VAL A 19 5.70 4.69 -3.15
N ASP A 20 6.24 4.46 -4.35
CA ASP A 20 6.14 3.18 -5.03
C ASP A 20 6.85 2.05 -4.23
N GLU A 21 8.02 2.33 -3.64
CA GLU A 21 8.73 1.37 -2.78
C GLU A 21 7.93 1.02 -1.50
N ALA A 22 7.36 2.02 -0.84
CA ALA A 22 6.53 1.82 0.34
C ALA A 22 5.25 1.01 0.01
N MET A 23 4.64 1.29 -1.14
CA MET A 23 3.47 0.55 -1.65
C MET A 23 3.81 -0.92 -1.95
N ASN A 24 4.97 -1.18 -2.56
CA ASN A 24 5.43 -2.54 -2.81
C ASN A 24 5.69 -3.28 -1.49
N SER A 25 6.35 -2.63 -0.53
CA SER A 25 6.61 -3.19 0.80
C SER A 25 5.31 -3.55 1.54
N ALA A 26 4.28 -2.71 1.45
CA ALA A 26 2.98 -2.98 2.05
C ALA A 26 2.29 -4.21 1.42
N ARG A 27 2.37 -4.36 0.09
CA ARG A 27 1.84 -5.54 -0.62
C ARG A 27 2.54 -6.82 -0.18
N LEU A 28 3.87 -6.80 -0.13
CA LEU A 28 4.67 -7.94 0.31
C LEU A 28 4.37 -8.34 1.75
N LEU A 29 4.19 -7.37 2.64
CA LEU A 29 3.82 -7.63 4.03
C LEU A 29 2.43 -8.29 4.14
N GLY A 30 1.43 -7.76 3.41
CA GLY A 30 0.10 -8.34 3.37
C GLY A 30 0.11 -9.80 2.88
N GLN A 31 0.86 -10.07 1.81
CA GLN A 31 1.04 -11.42 1.27
C GLN A 31 1.73 -12.34 2.28
N SER A 32 2.80 -11.89 2.95
CA SER A 32 3.48 -12.69 3.96
C SER A 32 2.57 -13.04 5.15
N MET A 33 1.65 -12.15 5.55
CA MET A 33 0.68 -12.46 6.60
C MET A 33 -0.34 -13.51 6.15
N GLN A 34 -0.78 -13.45 4.89
CA GLN A 34 -1.66 -14.46 4.31
C GLN A 34 -0.97 -15.82 4.26
N ASP A 35 0.27 -15.88 3.76
CA ASP A 35 1.04 -17.13 3.64
C ASP A 35 1.23 -17.80 5.01
N ARG A 36 1.62 -17.02 6.02
CA ARG A 36 1.77 -17.52 7.41
C ARG A 36 0.45 -18.01 7.99
N THR A 37 -0.67 -17.36 7.66
CA THR A 37 -2.00 -17.81 8.09
C THR A 37 -2.33 -19.17 7.49
N VAL A 38 -2.07 -19.35 6.19
CA VAL A 38 -2.30 -20.61 5.49
C VAL A 38 -1.39 -21.71 6.05
N GLU A 39 -0.11 -21.42 6.25
CA GLU A 39 0.84 -22.36 6.86
C GLU A 39 0.38 -22.80 8.25
N MET A 40 0.00 -21.85 9.12
CA MET A 40 -0.50 -22.17 10.47
C MET A 40 -1.77 -23.01 10.45
N THR A 41 -2.76 -22.66 9.61
CA THR A 41 -4.08 -23.29 9.61
C THR A 41 -4.14 -24.60 8.82
N SER A 42 -3.21 -24.81 7.88
CA SER A 42 -3.05 -26.07 7.16
C SER A 42 -2.18 -27.10 7.90
N SER A 43 -1.46 -26.67 8.95
CA SER A 43 -0.64 -27.53 9.80
C SER A 43 -1.47 -28.44 10.73
N SER A 44 -0.81 -29.10 11.69
CA SER A 44 -1.46 -29.91 12.73
C SER A 44 -2.36 -29.11 13.69
N TRP A 45 -2.42 -27.79 13.58
CA TRP A 45 -3.32 -26.97 14.38
C TRP A 45 -4.75 -27.03 13.83
N GLN A 46 -5.62 -27.76 14.53
CA GLN A 46 -7.01 -28.03 14.12
C GLN A 46 -8.01 -27.67 15.22
N GLY A 47 -9.31 -27.71 14.88
CA GLY A 47 -10.42 -27.47 15.79
C GLY A 47 -10.97 -26.04 15.77
N ASP A 48 -11.89 -25.75 16.68
CA ASP A 48 -12.66 -24.49 16.70
C ASP A 48 -11.75 -23.25 16.77
N GLN A 49 -10.68 -23.29 17.55
CA GLN A 49 -9.76 -22.15 17.66
C GLN A 49 -8.98 -21.88 16.36
N ALA A 50 -8.56 -22.93 15.64
CA ALA A 50 -7.92 -22.79 14.34
C ALA A 50 -8.88 -22.19 13.31
N SER A 51 -10.15 -22.63 13.32
CA SER A 51 -11.21 -22.07 12.47
C SER A 51 -11.47 -20.57 12.75
N ARG A 52 -11.60 -20.20 14.03
CA ARG A 52 -11.80 -18.80 14.44
C ARG A 52 -10.60 -17.92 14.10
N PHE A 53 -9.38 -18.44 14.21
CA PHE A 53 -8.17 -17.74 13.78
C PHE A 53 -8.17 -17.52 12.27
N ALA A 54 -8.42 -18.58 11.49
CA ALA A 54 -8.49 -18.49 10.03
C ALA A 54 -9.50 -17.43 9.58
N GLN A 55 -10.69 -17.41 10.20
CA GLN A 55 -11.74 -16.46 9.89
C GLN A 55 -11.34 -15.00 10.22
N ARG A 56 -10.69 -14.77 11.38
CA ARG A 56 -10.17 -13.44 11.73
C ARG A 56 -9.07 -12.98 10.80
N MET A 57 -8.16 -13.88 10.42
CA MET A 57 -7.06 -13.55 9.51
C MET A 57 -7.55 -13.31 8.08
N GLN A 58 -8.62 -13.98 7.65
CA GLN A 58 -9.29 -13.66 6.39
C GLN A 58 -9.84 -12.22 6.42
N ALA A 59 -10.53 -11.82 7.50
CA ALA A 59 -11.00 -10.44 7.64
C ALA A 59 -9.85 -9.42 7.64
N HIS A 60 -8.73 -9.74 8.31
CA HIS A 60 -7.52 -8.91 8.25
C HIS A 60 -6.97 -8.78 6.82
N ASN A 61 -6.97 -9.86 6.04
CA ASN A 61 -6.49 -9.82 4.65
C ASN A 61 -7.38 -8.92 3.78
N ASP A 62 -8.69 -8.99 3.96
CA ASP A 62 -9.65 -8.13 3.27
C ASP A 62 -9.40 -6.66 3.64
N ASP A 63 -9.16 -6.36 4.92
CA ASP A 63 -8.82 -5.03 5.41
C ASP A 63 -7.50 -4.51 4.83
N PHE A 64 -6.43 -5.33 4.82
CA PHE A 64 -5.16 -4.96 4.22
C PHE A 64 -5.30 -4.66 2.73
N THR A 65 -6.07 -5.49 2.01
CA THR A 65 -6.35 -5.27 0.59
C THR A 65 -7.06 -3.94 0.37
N ALA A 66 -8.07 -3.61 1.19
CA ALA A 66 -8.78 -2.34 1.10
C ALA A 66 -7.86 -1.14 1.37
N ILE A 67 -7.01 -1.22 2.40
CA ILE A 67 -6.04 -0.17 2.75
C ILE A 67 -5.03 0.03 1.62
N ILE A 68 -4.43 -1.05 1.10
CA ILE A 68 -3.47 -0.99 -0.01
C ILE A 68 -4.11 -0.37 -1.26
N ASN A 69 -5.35 -0.73 -1.57
CA ASN A 69 -6.06 -0.14 -2.71
C ASN A 69 -6.28 1.35 -2.53
N ARG A 70 -6.67 1.78 -1.31
CA ARG A 70 -6.83 3.21 -1.01
C ARG A 70 -5.50 3.96 -1.06
N MET A 71 -4.44 3.39 -0.52
CA MET A 71 -3.10 3.98 -0.59
C MET A 71 -2.62 4.09 -2.03
N THR A 72 -2.91 3.09 -2.88
CA THR A 72 -2.62 3.13 -4.32
C THR A 72 -3.34 4.30 -4.97
N GLN A 73 -4.65 4.49 -4.72
CA GLN A 73 -5.41 5.61 -5.30
C GLN A 73 -4.87 6.98 -4.86
N VAL A 74 -4.51 7.13 -3.58
CA VAL A 74 -3.92 8.36 -3.06
C VAL A 74 -2.55 8.61 -3.69
N ALA A 75 -1.73 7.57 -3.82
CA ALA A 75 -0.44 7.65 -4.50
C ALA A 75 -0.61 8.08 -5.95
N GLU A 76 -1.46 7.41 -6.74
CA GLU A 76 -1.71 7.76 -8.14
C GLU A 76 -2.22 9.19 -8.32
N THR A 77 -3.12 9.65 -7.43
CA THR A 77 -3.59 11.04 -7.44
C THR A 77 -2.45 12.01 -7.15
N GLY A 78 -1.61 11.71 -6.16
CA GLY A 78 -0.44 12.51 -5.83
C GLY A 78 0.57 12.56 -6.98
N LYS A 79 0.85 11.42 -7.62
CA LYS A 79 1.72 11.31 -8.79
C LYS A 79 1.19 12.15 -9.94
N SER A 80 -0.10 12.01 -10.28
CA SER A 80 -0.73 12.80 -11.33
C SER A 80 -0.65 14.30 -11.06
N ASN A 81 -0.89 14.74 -9.83
CA ASN A 81 -0.81 16.16 -9.47
C ASN A 81 0.63 16.69 -9.57
N MET A 82 1.62 15.92 -9.10
CA MET A 82 3.03 16.28 -9.22
C MET A 82 3.47 16.39 -10.67
N THR A 83 3.10 15.43 -11.53
CA THR A 83 3.41 15.49 -12.97
C THR A 83 2.76 16.69 -13.66
N SER A 84 1.49 16.98 -13.35
CA SER A 84 0.79 18.13 -13.92
C SER A 84 1.45 19.46 -13.52
N LEU A 85 1.89 19.60 -12.26
CA LEU A 85 2.59 20.81 -11.78
C LEU A 85 3.95 20.99 -12.45
N VAL A 86 4.76 19.92 -12.56
CA VAL A 86 6.06 19.96 -13.25
C VAL A 86 5.91 20.38 -14.71
N ASN A 87 4.87 19.91 -15.41
CA ASN A 87 4.63 20.29 -16.80
C ASN A 87 4.15 21.74 -16.94
N LEU A 88 3.36 22.26 -15.97
CA LEU A 88 2.91 23.66 -15.96
C LEU A 88 4.03 24.67 -15.67
N GLU A 89 5.06 24.28 -14.91
CA GLU A 89 6.24 25.11 -14.65
C GLU A 89 7.27 25.09 -15.80
N ALA A 90 7.13 24.16 -16.75
CA ALA A 90 8.02 24.02 -17.91
C ALA A 90 7.58 24.85 -19.14
N GLU A 91 6.39 25.45 -19.11
CA GLU A 91 5.84 26.40 -20.11
C GLU A 91 6.06 27.86 -19.71
#